data_AF-A0A0A2B1C9-F1
#
_entry.id   AF-A0A0A2B1C9-F1
#
_cell.length_a   1.000
_cell.length_b   1.000
_cell.length_c   1.000
_cell.angle_alpha   90.00
_cell.angle_beta   90.00
_cell.angle_gamma   90.00
#
_symmetry.space_group_name_H-M   'P 1'
#
loop_
_entity.id
_entity.type
_entity.pdbx_description
1 polymer ?
#
loop_
_entity_poly.entity_id
_entity_poly.type
_entity_poly.pdbx_seq_one_letter_code
_entity_poly.pdbx_strand_id
1 'polypeptide(L)'
;MSFTPYDIPPQENKGKWFRSHLLGREIELGELYSLGSNELDLLMAETAEIRSDLDFKEKNIGKFRTAGYFLELARIIEKRKLLES
;
A
#
# COMPACT_ATOMS: atom_id res chain seq x y z
N MET A 1 15.74 5.34 4.17
CA MET A 1 15.38 6.59 4.87
C MET A 1 14.22 6.34 5.81
N SER A 2 14.22 6.96 6.99
CA SER A 2 13.03 7.04 7.85
C SER A 2 12.23 8.28 7.46
N PHE A 3 11.13 8.11 6.74
CA PHE A 3 10.22 9.22 6.45
C PHE A 3 9.53 9.66 7.74
N THR A 4 9.54 10.96 8.02
CA THR A 4 8.78 11.50 9.15
C THR A 4 7.34 11.78 8.70
N PRO A 5 6.35 11.83 9.61
CA PRO A 5 4.96 12.11 9.26
C PRO A 5 4.73 13.40 8.47
N TYR A 6 5.66 14.38 8.59
CA TYR A 6 5.61 15.65 7.87
C TYR A 6 6.14 15.58 6.43
N ASP A 7 6.90 14.53 6.09
CA ASP A 7 7.44 14.33 4.74
C ASP A 7 6.44 13.64 3.80
N ILE A 8 5.38 13.04 4.35
CA ILE A 8 4.35 12.36 3.56
C ILE A 8 3.43 13.42 2.95
N PRO A 9 3.30 13.47 1.61
CA PRO A 9 2.39 14.39 0.96
C PRO A 9 0.96 14.22 1.50
N PRO A 10 0.21 15.30 1.80
CA PRO A 10 -1.11 15.21 2.42
C PRO A 10 -2.11 14.31 1.67
N GLN A 11 -2.02 14.23 0.35
CA GLN A 11 -2.87 13.35 -0.47
C GLN A 11 -2.57 11.85 -0.29
N GLU A 12 -1.40 11.52 0.23
CA GLU A 12 -0.88 10.17 0.49
C GLU A 12 -1.05 9.77 1.97
N ASN A 13 -1.17 10.76 2.87
CA ASN A 13 -1.46 10.58 4.29
C ASN A 13 -2.97 10.51 4.58
N LYS A 14 -3.62 9.43 4.14
CA LYS A 14 -5.05 9.18 4.41
C LYS A 14 -5.19 8.09 5.47
N GLY A 15 -6.11 8.28 6.42
CA GLY A 15 -6.49 7.28 7.42
C GLY A 15 -7.23 6.08 6.82
N LYS A 16 -6.53 5.27 6.04
CA LYS A 16 -6.99 4.03 5.43
C LYS A 16 -6.18 2.89 5.99
N TRP A 17 -6.87 1.80 6.33
CA TRP A 17 -6.27 0.62 6.91
C TRP A 17 -6.46 -0.57 5.98
N PHE A 18 -5.42 -1.41 5.89
CA PHE A 18 -5.43 -2.64 5.12
C PHE A 18 -4.91 -3.78 5.98
N ARG A 19 -5.73 -4.81 6.16
CA ARG A 19 -5.32 -6.03 6.84
C ARG A 19 -4.57 -6.92 5.85
N SER A 20 -3.25 -6.91 5.93
CA SER A 20 -2.38 -7.74 5.09
C SER A 20 -2.25 -9.14 5.69
N HIS A 21 -2.54 -10.15 4.88
CA HIS A 21 -2.32 -11.55 5.24
C HIS A 21 -0.85 -11.92 5.10
N LEU A 22 -0.15 -11.36 4.10
CA LEU A 22 1.27 -11.64 3.88
C LEU A 22 2.18 -11.02 4.93
N LEU A 23 1.80 -9.85 5.48
CA LEU A 23 2.52 -9.21 6.59
C LEU A 23 1.98 -9.61 7.97
N GLY A 24 0.87 -10.36 8.03
CA GLY A 24 0.26 -10.84 9.29
C GLY A 24 -0.24 -9.73 10.22
N ARG A 25 -0.43 -8.50 9.72
CA ARG A 25 -0.86 -7.34 10.53
C ARG A 25 -1.70 -6.36 9.72
N GLU A 26 -2.39 -5.47 10.44
CA GLU A 26 -3.03 -4.31 9.83
C GLU A 26 -1.99 -3.21 9.59
N ILE A 27 -2.12 -2.53 8.46
CA ILE A 27 -1.21 -1.48 8.00
C ILE A 27 -2.04 -0.23 7.71
N GLU A 28 -1.69 0.90 8.30
CA GLU A 28 -2.19 2.20 7.86
C GLU A 28 -1.47 2.64 6.57
N LEU A 29 -2.18 3.32 5.66
CA LEU A 29 -1.63 3.75 4.37
C LEU A 29 -0.34 4.58 4.50
N GLY A 30 -0.22 5.41 5.54
CA GLY A 30 0.98 6.20 5.80
C GLY A 30 2.19 5.34 6.21
N GLU A 31 1.98 4.16 6.81
CA GLU A 31 3.06 3.27 7.24
C GLU A 31 3.86 2.69 6.06
N LEU A 32 3.32 2.73 4.83
CA LEU A 32 4.02 2.24 3.63
C LEU A 32 5.39 2.91 3.44
N TYR A 33 5.53 4.15 3.91
CA TYR A 33 6.78 4.91 3.87
C TYR A 33 7.86 4.36 4.80
N SER A 34 7.46 3.65 5.85
CA SER A 34 8.36 3.03 6.82
C SER A 34 8.65 1.56 6.49
N LEU A 35 7.92 0.95 5.55
CA LEU A 35 8.13 -0.44 5.15
C LEU A 35 9.48 -0.65 4.44
N GLY A 36 10.14 -1.75 4.76
CA GLY A 36 11.28 -2.26 4.00
C GLY A 36 10.87 -2.70 2.59
N SER A 37 11.83 -2.85 1.67
CA SER A 37 11.53 -3.24 0.28
C SER A 37 10.75 -4.56 0.20
N ASN A 38 11.19 -5.60 0.93
CA ASN A 38 10.49 -6.88 0.95
C ASN A 38 9.05 -6.79 1.50
N GLU A 39 8.81 -5.96 2.52
CA GLU A 39 7.45 -5.76 3.04
C GLU A 39 6.56 -5.03 2.04
N LEU A 40 7.14 -4.05 1.32
CA LEU A 40 6.46 -3.32 0.25
C LEU A 40 6.11 -4.25 -0.92
N ASP A 41 7.01 -5.15 -1.31
CA ASP A 41 6.80 -6.15 -2.36
C ASP A 41 5.67 -7.11 -2.01
N LEU A 42 5.64 -7.61 -0.77
CA LEU A 42 4.55 -8.46 -0.27
C LEU A 42 3.21 -7.74 -0.31
N LEU A 43 3.17 -6.49 0.18
CA LEU A 43 1.96 -5.68 0.14
C LEU A 43 1.49 -5.42 -1.29
N MET A 44 2.41 -5.15 -2.22
CA MET A 44 2.10 -4.96 -3.64
C MET A 44 1.55 -6.23 -4.27
N ALA A 45 2.11 -7.41 -3.98
CA ALA A 45 1.61 -8.68 -4.48
C ALA A 45 0.17 -8.94 -4.00
N GLU A 46 -0.09 -8.82 -2.70
CA GLU A 46 -1.42 -9.07 -2.13
C GLU A 46 -2.47 -8.09 -2.64
N THR A 47 -2.12 -6.81 -2.74
CA THR A 47 -3.06 -5.79 -3.26
C THR A 47 -3.28 -5.93 -4.76
N ALA A 48 -2.28 -6.34 -5.54
CA ALA A 48 -2.43 -6.64 -6.97
C ALA A 48 -3.36 -7.84 -7.21
N GLU A 49 -3.26 -8.89 -6.41
CA GLU A 49 -4.15 -10.05 -6.46
C GLU A 49 -5.61 -9.62 -6.27
N ILE A 50 -5.90 -8.89 -5.19
CA ILE A 50 -7.25 -8.35 -4.92
C ILE A 50 -7.76 -7.48 -6.08
N ARG A 51 -6.86 -6.71 -6.72
CA ARG A 51 -7.20 -5.79 -7.81
C ARG A 51 -7.43 -6.49 -9.15
N SER A 52 -6.92 -7.70 -9.31
CA SER A 52 -7.12 -8.53 -10.50
C SER A 52 -8.45 -9.30 -10.47
N ASP A 53 -9.02 -9.52 -9.28
CA ASP A 53 -10.29 -10.22 -9.10
C ASP A 53 -11.50 -9.27 -9.29
N LEU A 54 -12.07 -9.29 -10.49
CA LEU A 54 -13.24 -8.47 -10.84
C LEU A 54 -14.54 -8.99 -10.21
N ASP A 55 -14.65 -10.29 -9.95
CA ASP A 55 -15.83 -10.84 -9.26
C ASP A 55 -15.83 -10.41 -7.79
N PHE A 56 -14.63 -10.34 -7.18
CA PHE A 56 -14.45 -9.82 -5.83
C PHE A 56 -14.79 -8.32 -5.75
N LYS A 57 -14.49 -7.53 -6.78
CA LYS A 57 -14.88 -6.10 -6.84
C LYS A 57 -16.38 -5.92 -6.65
N GLU A 58 -17.19 -6.74 -7.31
CA GLU A 58 -18.65 -6.66 -7.22
C GLU A 58 -19.16 -7.04 -5.83
N LYS A 59 -18.52 -8.04 -5.21
CA LYS A 59 -18.87 -8.53 -3.87
C LYS A 59 -18.37 -7.62 -2.73
N ASN A 60 -17.24 -6.92 -2.93
CA ASN A 60 -16.58 -6.12 -1.90
C ASN A 60 -15.83 -4.91 -2.49
N ILE A 61 -16.60 -3.94 -2.97
CA ILE A 61 -16.08 -2.69 -3.56
C ILE A 61 -15.19 -1.90 -2.60
N GLY A 62 -15.44 -1.98 -1.29
CA GLY A 62 -14.66 -1.30 -0.26
C GLY A 62 -13.22 -1.81 -0.22
N LYS A 63 -13.03 -3.12 -0.01
CA LYS A 63 -11.70 -3.75 0.00
C LYS A 63 -11.01 -3.61 -1.35
N PHE A 64 -11.74 -3.72 -2.46
CA PHE A 64 -11.19 -3.52 -3.81
C PHE A 64 -10.67 -2.08 -4.05
N ARG A 65 -11.36 -1.06 -3.50
CA ARG A 65 -10.88 0.34 -3.54
C ARG A 65 -9.69 0.55 -2.61
N THR A 66 -9.74 0.03 -1.38
CA THR A 66 -8.63 0.14 -0.42
C THR A 66 -7.35 -0.47 -0.97
N ALA A 67 -7.41 -1.69 -1.52
CA ALA A 67 -6.26 -2.33 -2.17
C ALA A 67 -5.66 -1.46 -3.29
N GLY A 68 -6.49 -0.73 -4.04
CA GLY A 68 -6.02 0.20 -5.07
C GLY A 68 -5.21 1.38 -4.52
N TYR A 69 -5.62 1.95 -3.38
CA TYR A 69 -4.85 3.02 -2.73
C TYR A 69 -3.48 2.53 -2.27
N PHE A 70 -3.44 1.36 -1.63
CA PHE A 70 -2.21 0.77 -1.14
C PHE A 70 -1.27 0.37 -2.28
N LEU A 71 -1.79 -0.26 -3.35
CA LEU A 71 -1.00 -0.65 -4.51
C LEU A 71 -0.37 0.56 -5.22
N GLU A 72 -1.14 1.62 -5.43
CA GLU A 72 -0.64 2.82 -6.12
C GLU A 72 0.42 3.53 -5.28
N LEU A 73 0.18 3.71 -3.98
CA LEU A 73 1.14 4.37 -3.11
C LEU A 73 2.43 3.53 -2.96
N ALA A 74 2.32 2.21 -2.85
CA ALA A 74 3.48 1.34 -2.77
C ALA A 74 4.37 1.45 -4.03
N ARG A 75 3.78 1.51 -5.23
CA ARG A 75 4.51 1.74 -6.49
C ARG A 75 5.20 3.11 -6.54
N ILE A 76 4.52 4.15 -6.06
CA ILE A 76 5.11 5.50 -5.98
C ILE A 76 6.34 5.48 -5.06
N ILE A 77 6.25 4.85 -3.89
CA ILE A 77 7.34 4.74 -2.92
C ILE A 77 8.49 3.91 -3.49
N GLU A 78 8.21 2.75 -4.10
CA GLU A 78 9.21 1.92 -4.76
C GLU A 78 9.97 2.71 -5.82
N LYS A 79 9.26 3.42 -6.70
CA LYS A 79 9.88 4.26 -7.74
C LYS A 79 10.78 5.35 -7.15
N ARG A 80 10.36 5.99 -6.04
CA ARG A 80 11.19 6.98 -5.34
C ARG A 80 12.47 6.34 -4.78
N LYS A 81 12.36 5.18 -4.12
CA LYS A 81 13.51 4.42 -3.61
C LYS A 81 14.51 4.06 -4.72
N LEU A 82 14.02 3.67 -5.90
CA LEU A 82 14.86 3.33 -7.05
C LEU A 82 15.57 4.54 -7.69
N LEU A 83 14.97 5.72 -7.66
CA LEU A 83 15.59 6.95 -8.19
C LEU A 83 16.69 7.51 -7.28
N GLU A 84 16.67 7.14 -6.00
CA GLU A 84 17.66 7.53 -4.99
C GLU A 84 18.81 6.53 -4.83
N SER A 85 18.74 5.37 -5.50
CA SER A 85 19.74 4.30 -5.48
C SER A 85 20.72 4.40 -6.66
#